data_AF-A0A8T3ZPD9-F1
#
_entry.id   AF-A0A8T3ZPD9-F1
#
_cell.length_a   1.000
_cell.length_b   1.000
_cell.length_c   1.000
_cell.angle_alpha   90.00
_cell.angle_beta   90.00
_cell.angle_gamma   90.00
#
_symmetry.space_group_name_H-M   'P 1'
#
loop_
_entity.id
_entity.type
_entity.pdbx_description
1 polymer ?
#
loop_
_entity_poly.entity_id
_entity_poly.type
_entity_poly.pdbx_seq_one_letter_code
_entity_poly.pdbx_strand_id
1 'polypeptide(L)'
;MFGRKKGIQEGDYAFSSKQDGDYKNIIFGIVTGVDGSKIGISGLIVNPIGLKNKVSQGKAGPRSEEILKSPTPENCIFAFIYRTEHENFNDVIDLDSGRIIPISEKAYSVLDGWIRESLPELINNVLSLPEGAEKDEAKRTLKRRMETLYDKNLKQNLYSVCRSLKILV
;
A
#
# COMPACT_ATOMS: atom_id res chain seq x y z
N MET A 1 -24.17 -18.84 -21.82
CA MET A 1 -23.35 -19.55 -20.81
C MET A 1 -22.51 -18.51 -20.08
N PHE A 2 -22.90 -18.16 -18.85
CA PHE A 2 -22.15 -17.22 -18.01
C PHE A 2 -20.86 -17.89 -17.56
N GLY A 3 -19.72 -17.35 -17.99
CA GLY A 3 -18.39 -17.86 -17.64
C GLY A 3 -18.25 -17.93 -16.12
N ARG A 4 -17.89 -19.11 -15.60
CA ARG A 4 -17.48 -19.28 -14.21
C ARG A 4 -16.44 -18.21 -13.90
N LYS A 5 -16.68 -17.36 -12.90
CA LYS A 5 -15.62 -16.51 -12.33
C LYS A 5 -14.46 -17.45 -12.01
N LYS A 6 -13.33 -17.30 -12.69
CA LYS A 6 -12.10 -18.00 -12.30
C LYS A 6 -11.86 -17.65 -10.82
N GLY A 7 -11.89 -18.65 -9.96
CA GLY A 7 -11.40 -18.51 -8.59
C GLY A 7 -9.91 -18.17 -8.61
N ILE A 8 -9.39 -17.74 -7.47
CA ILE A 8 -7.96 -17.43 -7.35
C ILE A 8 -7.11 -18.68 -7.59
N GLN A 9 -5.99 -18.53 -8.29
CA GLN A 9 -5.08 -19.62 -8.68
C GLN A 9 -3.63 -19.28 -8.32
N GLU A 10 -2.76 -20.29 -8.30
CA GLU A 10 -1.32 -20.06 -8.20
C GLU A 10 -0.83 -19.13 -9.31
N GLY A 11 0.06 -18.20 -8.94
CA GLY A 11 0.55 -17.15 -9.83
C GLY A 11 -0.36 -15.92 -9.92
N ASP A 12 -1.60 -15.96 -9.42
CA ASP A 12 -2.42 -14.76 -9.31
C ASP A 12 -1.86 -13.79 -8.25
N TYR A 13 -2.18 -12.52 -8.40
CA TYR A 13 -1.85 -11.51 -7.40
C TYR A 13 -3.03 -11.33 -6.45
N ALA A 14 -2.72 -11.25 -5.16
CA ALA A 14 -3.69 -11.18 -4.09
C ALA A 14 -3.46 -9.97 -3.19
N PHE A 15 -4.55 -9.42 -2.69
CA PHE A 15 -4.59 -8.46 -1.59
C PHE A 15 -5.36 -9.06 -0.42
N SER A 16 -4.88 -8.82 0.79
CA SER A 16 -5.53 -9.20 2.02
C SER A 16 -5.18 -8.21 3.14
N SER A 17 -5.64 -8.51 4.35
CA SER A 17 -5.35 -7.73 5.54
C SER A 17 -5.40 -8.61 6.78
N LYS A 18 -4.56 -8.32 7.77
CA LYS A 18 -4.48 -9.03 9.05
C LYS A 18 -4.75 -8.07 10.19
N GLN A 19 -5.57 -8.48 11.15
CA GLN A 19 -5.88 -7.66 12.31
C GLN A 19 -4.61 -7.38 13.13
N ASP A 20 -4.45 -6.13 13.58
CA ASP A 20 -3.37 -5.65 14.43
C ASP A 20 -3.91 -4.53 15.36
N GLY A 21 -4.23 -4.91 16.60
CA GLY A 21 -4.96 -4.04 17.54
C GLY A 21 -6.34 -3.66 17.01
N ASP A 22 -6.64 -2.36 16.98
CA ASP A 22 -7.91 -1.81 16.47
C ASP A 22 -7.97 -1.68 14.93
N TYR A 23 -6.84 -1.91 14.26
CA TYR A 23 -6.66 -1.68 12.83
C TYR A 23 -6.13 -2.92 12.12
N LYS A 24 -5.85 -2.81 10.82
CA LYS A 24 -5.33 -3.91 10.02
C LYS A 24 -4.00 -3.55 9.38
N ASN A 25 -3.11 -4.53 9.36
CA ASN A 25 -1.95 -4.55 8.48
C ASN A 25 -2.39 -5.03 7.10
N ILE A 26 -1.77 -4.48 6.07
CA ILE A 26 -2.14 -4.70 4.67
C ILE A 26 -1.21 -5.74 4.08
N ILE A 27 -1.76 -6.75 3.41
CA ILE A 27 -0.99 -7.82 2.78
C ILE A 27 -1.20 -7.75 1.27
N PHE A 28 -0.14 -7.87 0.49
CA PHE A 28 -0.24 -8.10 -0.94
C PHE A 28 0.93 -8.95 -1.43
N GLY A 29 0.66 -9.81 -2.40
CA GLY A 29 1.62 -10.82 -2.84
C GLY A 29 1.13 -11.66 -4.01
N ILE A 30 1.95 -12.63 -4.37
CA ILE A 30 1.67 -13.65 -5.37
C ILE A 30 1.16 -14.89 -4.64
N VAL A 31 0.12 -15.52 -5.19
CA VAL A 31 -0.43 -16.77 -4.68
C VAL A 31 0.54 -17.90 -5.02
N THR A 32 1.00 -18.61 -3.99
CA THR A 32 1.97 -19.71 -4.12
C THR A 32 1.33 -21.09 -3.98
N GLY A 33 0.09 -21.18 -3.51
CA GLY A 33 -0.63 -22.45 -3.36
C GLY A 33 -2.11 -22.22 -3.06
N VAL A 34 -2.97 -23.12 -3.54
CA VAL A 34 -4.41 -23.13 -3.25
C VAL A 34 -4.83 -24.52 -2.78
N ASP A 35 -5.22 -24.63 -1.51
CA ASP A 35 -5.75 -25.86 -0.89
C ASP A 35 -7.07 -25.58 -0.16
N GLY A 36 -8.20 -25.74 -0.86
CA GLY A 36 -9.52 -25.48 -0.32
C GLY A 36 -9.70 -24.01 0.10
N SER A 37 -9.91 -23.75 1.39
CA SER A 37 -9.99 -22.40 1.97
C SER A 37 -8.62 -21.80 2.30
N LYS A 38 -7.52 -22.55 2.17
CA LYS A 38 -6.17 -22.11 2.52
C LYS A 38 -5.40 -21.65 1.29
N ILE A 39 -4.96 -20.40 1.30
CA ILE A 39 -4.25 -19.78 0.20
C ILE A 39 -2.86 -19.34 0.67
N GLY A 40 -1.81 -19.93 0.09
CA GLY A 40 -0.43 -19.50 0.30
C GLY A 40 -0.16 -18.18 -0.43
N ILE A 41 0.48 -17.21 0.25
CA ILE A 41 0.86 -15.93 -0.34
C ILE A 41 2.34 -15.65 -0.02
N SER A 42 3.09 -15.24 -1.04
CA SER A 42 4.43 -14.68 -0.92
C SER A 42 4.44 -13.22 -1.36
N GLY A 43 4.88 -12.31 -0.50
CA GLY A 43 4.85 -10.87 -0.76
C GLY A 43 5.26 -10.04 0.45
N LEU A 44 4.47 -9.00 0.74
CA LEU A 44 4.72 -8.07 1.83
C LEU A 44 3.51 -7.97 2.76
N ILE A 45 3.77 -7.76 4.04
CA ILE A 45 2.80 -7.25 5.01
C ILE A 45 3.27 -5.88 5.48
N VAL A 46 2.38 -4.90 5.43
CA VAL A 46 2.65 -3.49 5.65
C VAL A 46 1.81 -2.98 6.81
N ASN A 47 2.49 -2.43 7.83
CA ASN A 47 1.91 -1.69 8.93
C ASN A 47 1.88 -0.18 8.59
N PRO A 48 0.68 0.42 8.37
CA PRO A 48 0.53 1.85 8.10
C PRO A 48 0.66 2.71 9.39
N ILE A 49 1.77 2.54 10.12
CA ILE A 49 1.99 3.10 11.46
C ILE A 49 1.83 4.63 11.51
N GLY A 50 2.26 5.34 10.46
CA GLY A 50 2.14 6.79 10.38
C GLY A 50 0.68 7.25 10.34
N LEU A 51 -0.19 6.55 9.62
CA LEU A 51 -1.62 6.85 9.61
C LEU A 51 -2.28 6.48 10.93
N LYS A 52 -1.93 5.32 11.51
CA LYS A 52 -2.41 4.89 12.85
C LYS A 52 -2.12 5.96 13.90
N ASN A 53 -0.90 6.49 13.92
CA ASN A 53 -0.48 7.56 14.83
C ASN A 53 -1.23 8.88 14.62
N LYS A 54 -1.54 9.24 13.37
CA LYS A 54 -2.32 10.45 13.10
C LYS A 54 -3.77 10.32 13.57
N VAL A 55 -4.37 9.14 13.39
CA VAL A 55 -5.73 8.87 13.88
C VAL A 55 -5.76 8.92 15.42
N SER A 56 -4.82 8.27 16.11
CA SER A 56 -4.78 8.29 17.57
C SER A 56 -4.55 9.69 18.16
N GLN A 57 -3.87 10.58 17.43
CA GLN A 57 -3.67 11.98 17.81
C GLN A 57 -4.86 12.90 17.46
N GLY A 58 -5.93 12.38 16.85
CA GLY A 58 -7.06 13.20 16.37
C GLY A 58 -6.69 14.12 15.20
N LYS A 59 -5.60 13.83 14.48
CA LYS A 59 -5.07 14.64 13.36
C LYS A 59 -5.44 14.07 11.98
N ALA A 60 -6.31 13.07 11.95
CA ALA A 60 -6.79 12.44 10.73
C ALA A 60 -8.31 12.36 10.75
N GLY A 61 -8.94 12.48 9.58
CA GLY A 61 -10.40 12.47 9.45
C GLY A 61 -11.00 11.06 9.46
N PRO A 62 -12.34 10.94 9.50
CA PRO A 62 -13.04 9.65 9.56
C PRO A 62 -12.65 8.67 8.45
N ARG A 63 -12.36 9.20 7.25
CA ARG A 63 -11.93 8.38 6.11
C ARG A 63 -10.60 7.65 6.36
N SER A 64 -9.68 8.26 7.11
CA SER A 64 -8.41 7.63 7.46
C SER A 64 -8.60 6.43 8.39
N GLU A 65 -9.51 6.56 9.35
CA GLU A 65 -9.86 5.48 10.27
C GLU A 65 -10.57 4.32 9.53
N GLU A 66 -11.47 4.64 8.59
CA GLU A 66 -12.13 3.65 7.75
C GLU A 66 -11.11 2.83 6.93
N ILE A 67 -10.13 3.49 6.32
CA ILE A 67 -9.07 2.82 5.55
C ILE A 67 -8.26 1.87 6.46
N LEU A 68 -7.94 2.29 7.69
CA LEU A 68 -7.20 1.44 8.63
C LEU A 68 -8.01 0.22 9.11
N LYS A 69 -9.34 0.36 9.25
CA LYS A 69 -10.24 -0.72 9.69
C LYS A 69 -10.63 -1.66 8.56
N SER A 70 -10.74 -1.16 7.33
CA SER A 70 -11.16 -1.89 6.15
C SER A 70 -10.39 -1.46 4.90
N PRO A 71 -9.08 -1.77 4.83
CA PRO A 71 -8.27 -1.40 3.68
C PRO A 71 -8.73 -2.19 2.44
N THR A 72 -8.66 -1.54 1.29
CA THR A 72 -8.93 -2.13 -0.03
C THR A 72 -7.76 -1.83 -0.97
N PRO A 73 -7.59 -2.60 -2.06
CA PRO A 73 -6.56 -2.31 -3.06
C PRO A 73 -6.62 -0.87 -3.62
N GLU A 74 -7.81 -0.27 -3.67
CA GLU A 74 -8.02 1.06 -4.23
C GLU A 74 -7.69 2.19 -3.24
N ASN A 75 -7.82 1.94 -1.93
CA ASN A 75 -7.68 2.98 -0.91
C ASN A 75 -6.39 2.88 -0.08
N CYS A 76 -5.71 1.74 -0.10
CA CYS A 76 -4.56 1.48 0.78
C CYS A 76 -3.39 2.42 0.51
N ILE A 77 -3.27 2.96 -0.71
CA ILE A 77 -2.24 3.95 -1.07
C ILE A 77 -2.28 5.18 -0.17
N PHE A 78 -3.47 5.59 0.28
CA PHE A 78 -3.61 6.73 1.19
C PHE A 78 -3.05 6.45 2.59
N ALA A 79 -2.97 5.17 2.98
CA ALA A 79 -2.29 4.75 4.20
C ALA A 79 -0.76 4.81 4.04
N PHE A 80 -0.25 4.58 2.83
CA PHE A 80 1.18 4.59 2.51
C PHE A 80 1.76 5.98 2.28
N ILE A 81 0.93 7.04 2.22
CA ILE A 81 1.40 8.43 2.17
C ILE A 81 2.21 8.80 3.42
N TYR A 82 1.90 8.16 4.54
CA TYR A 82 2.60 8.34 5.80
C TYR A 82 3.59 7.22 6.02
N ARG A 83 4.45 7.37 7.04
CA ARG A 83 5.43 6.33 7.41
C ARG A 83 4.78 4.95 7.49
N THR A 84 5.42 3.98 6.85
CA THR A 84 5.07 2.56 6.90
C THR A 84 6.17 1.75 7.55
N GLU A 85 5.82 0.64 8.16
CA GLU A 85 6.75 -0.45 8.49
C GLU A 85 6.33 -1.67 7.69
N HIS A 86 7.26 -2.50 7.25
CA HIS A 86 6.94 -3.66 6.42
C HIS A 86 7.93 -4.79 6.62
N GLU A 87 7.46 -6.00 6.38
CA GLU A 87 8.25 -7.22 6.40
C GLU A 87 7.83 -8.15 5.24
N ASN A 88 8.68 -9.11 4.92
CA ASN A 88 8.33 -10.15 3.97
C ASN A 88 7.20 -11.02 4.57
N PHE A 89 6.19 -11.29 3.76
CA PHE A 89 5.09 -12.18 4.10
C PHE A 89 5.21 -13.46 3.29
N ASN A 90 5.33 -14.59 3.97
CA ASN A 90 5.34 -15.92 3.36
C ASN A 90 4.52 -16.85 4.24
N ASP A 91 3.21 -16.79 4.12
CA ASP A 91 2.29 -17.48 5.01
C ASP A 91 0.99 -17.84 4.29
N VAL A 92 0.15 -18.61 4.96
CA VAL A 92 -1.15 -19.08 4.48
C VAL A 92 -2.26 -18.24 5.08
N ILE A 93 -3.18 -17.77 4.23
CA ILE A 93 -4.42 -17.12 4.66
C ILE A 93 -5.57 -18.10 4.50
N ASP A 94 -6.29 -18.33 5.58
CA ASP A 94 -7.53 -19.10 5.58
C ASP A 94 -8.71 -18.17 5.26
N LEU A 95 -9.42 -18.46 4.16
CA LEU A 95 -10.58 -17.71 3.68
C LEU A 95 -11.76 -17.71 4.67
N ASP A 96 -11.80 -18.64 5.62
CA ASP A 96 -12.82 -18.67 6.67
C ASP A 96 -12.57 -17.61 7.75
N SER A 97 -11.31 -17.17 7.89
CA SER A 97 -10.87 -16.18 8.88
C SER A 97 -10.40 -14.85 8.29
N GLY A 98 -10.11 -14.84 6.99
CA GLY A 98 -9.53 -13.72 6.27
C GLY A 98 -10.19 -13.52 4.92
N ARG A 99 -10.00 -12.32 4.35
CA ARG A 99 -10.51 -11.99 3.02
C ARG A 99 -9.34 -11.93 2.04
N ILE A 100 -9.48 -12.63 0.92
CA ILE A 100 -8.59 -12.43 -0.23
C ILE A 100 -9.36 -11.71 -1.34
N ILE A 101 -8.71 -10.71 -1.92
CA ILE A 101 -9.19 -9.95 -3.06
C ILE A 101 -8.16 -10.16 -4.18
N PRO A 102 -8.52 -10.84 -5.27
CA PRO A 102 -7.66 -10.90 -6.45
C PRO A 102 -7.41 -9.48 -6.98
N ILE A 103 -6.16 -9.18 -7.28
CA ILE A 103 -5.75 -7.90 -7.86
C ILE A 103 -5.05 -8.14 -9.20
N SER A 104 -5.04 -7.12 -10.05
CA SER A 104 -4.25 -7.18 -11.28
C SER A 104 -2.76 -7.09 -10.97
N GLU A 105 -1.93 -7.63 -11.87
CA GLU A 105 -0.47 -7.43 -11.86
C GLU A 105 -0.10 -5.93 -11.77
N LYS A 106 -0.82 -5.08 -12.51
CA LYS A 106 -0.63 -3.63 -12.46
C LYS A 106 -0.87 -3.06 -11.06
N ALA A 107 -1.94 -3.48 -10.38
CA ALA A 107 -2.23 -3.03 -9.03
C ALA A 107 -1.15 -3.53 -8.05
N TYR A 108 -0.75 -4.80 -8.16
CA TYR A 108 0.34 -5.36 -7.38
C TYR A 108 1.66 -4.60 -7.56
N SER A 109 2.09 -4.37 -8.81
CA SER A 109 3.33 -3.66 -9.13
C SER A 109 3.35 -2.25 -8.52
N VAL A 110 2.21 -1.56 -8.51
CA VAL A 110 2.10 -0.27 -7.82
C VAL A 110 2.28 -0.45 -6.32
N LEU A 111 1.54 -1.35 -5.66
CA LEU A 111 1.63 -1.52 -4.21
C LEU A 111 3.03 -1.97 -3.75
N ASP A 112 3.62 -2.95 -4.43
CA ASP A 112 4.96 -3.45 -4.15
C ASP A 112 6.02 -2.37 -4.42
N GLY A 113 5.90 -1.68 -5.55
CA GLY A 113 6.77 -0.56 -5.91
C GLY A 113 6.75 0.59 -4.91
N TRP A 114 5.58 0.91 -4.32
CA TRP A 114 5.49 1.92 -3.27
C TRP A 114 6.41 1.61 -2.09
N ILE A 115 6.42 0.36 -1.66
CA ILE A 115 7.19 -0.07 -0.50
C ILE A 115 8.67 -0.24 -0.87
N ARG A 116 8.98 -0.94 -1.97
CA ARG A 116 10.37 -1.24 -2.37
C ARG A 116 11.16 -0.01 -2.81
N GLU A 117 10.50 1.01 -3.35
CA GLU A 117 11.14 2.28 -3.71
C GLU A 117 11.20 3.29 -2.54
N SER A 118 10.75 2.87 -1.34
CA SER A 118 10.67 3.70 -0.14
C SER A 118 9.94 5.03 -0.36
N LEU A 119 8.86 5.00 -1.15
CA LEU A 119 8.06 6.19 -1.46
C LEU A 119 7.38 6.78 -0.20
N PRO A 120 6.82 5.97 0.73
CA PRO A 120 6.28 6.47 1.99
C PRO A 120 7.28 7.33 2.77
N GLU A 121 8.53 6.90 2.86
CA GLU A 121 9.59 7.59 3.60
C GLU A 121 9.95 8.91 2.94
N LEU A 122 10.08 8.92 1.60
CA LEU A 122 10.38 10.13 0.84
C LEU A 122 9.25 11.17 0.94
N ILE A 123 8.00 10.74 0.83
CA ILE A 123 6.83 11.62 0.96
C ILE A 123 6.74 12.13 2.40
N ASN A 124 6.88 11.24 3.38
CA ASN A 124 6.82 11.62 4.78
C ASN A 124 7.88 12.67 5.13
N ASN A 125 9.11 12.54 4.61
CA ASN A 125 10.18 13.51 4.79
C ASN A 125 9.78 14.91 4.27
N VAL A 126 9.14 14.99 3.10
CA VAL A 126 8.61 16.27 2.57
C VAL A 126 7.51 16.82 3.48
N LEU A 127 6.58 15.97 3.93
CA LEU A 127 5.41 16.39 4.70
C LEU A 127 5.73 16.76 6.15
N SER A 128 6.82 16.23 6.73
CA SER A 128 7.23 16.53 8.09
C SER A 128 8.02 17.83 8.24
N LEU A 129 8.59 18.35 7.14
CA LEU A 129 9.43 19.54 7.17
C LEU A 129 8.60 20.84 7.07
N PRO A 130 8.98 21.90 7.82
CA PRO A 130 8.44 23.24 7.62
C PRO A 130 8.88 23.82 6.27
N GLU A 131 8.21 24.86 5.77
CA GLU A 131 8.67 25.55 4.56
C GLU A 131 10.09 26.10 4.74
N GLY A 132 10.95 25.89 3.74
CA GLY A 132 12.36 26.26 3.79
C GLY A 132 13.24 25.37 2.91
N ALA A 133 14.55 25.63 2.96
CA ALA A 133 15.54 24.97 2.11
C ALA A 133 15.54 23.44 2.23
N GLU A 134 15.39 22.91 3.44
CA GLU A 134 15.34 21.46 3.70
C GLU A 134 14.15 20.80 3.02
N LYS A 135 12.96 21.43 3.10
CA LYS A 135 11.76 20.93 2.43
C LYS A 135 11.90 20.99 0.92
N ASP A 136 12.52 22.04 0.39
CA ASP A 136 12.78 22.16 -1.05
C ASP A 136 13.80 21.13 -1.55
N GLU A 137 14.77 20.75 -0.73
CA GLU A 137 15.68 19.64 -1.01
C GLU A 137 14.96 18.28 -0.98
N ALA A 138 14.10 18.05 0.02
CA ALA A 138 13.28 16.85 0.10
C ALA A 138 12.35 16.73 -1.14
N LYS A 139 11.70 17.83 -1.55
CA LYS A 139 10.88 17.90 -2.79
C LYS A 139 11.70 17.54 -4.03
N ARG A 140 12.92 18.09 -4.17
CA ARG A 140 13.83 17.78 -5.29
C ARG A 140 14.24 16.31 -5.30
N THR A 141 14.52 15.73 -4.13
CA THR A 141 14.87 14.31 -3.99
C THR A 141 13.71 13.39 -4.40
N LEU A 142 12.50 13.68 -3.91
CA LEU A 142 11.28 12.94 -4.29
C LEU A 142 11.01 13.06 -5.80
N LYS A 143 11.14 14.27 -6.37
CA LYS A 143 10.96 14.49 -7.81
C LYS A 143 11.97 13.69 -8.64
N ARG A 144 13.24 13.69 -8.27
CA ARG A 144 14.29 12.91 -8.94
C ARG A 144 13.97 11.41 -8.88
N ARG A 145 13.59 10.88 -7.71
CA ARG A 145 13.18 9.47 -7.57
C ARG A 145 12.02 9.14 -8.51
N MET A 146 10.98 9.98 -8.53
CA MET A 146 9.82 9.81 -9.42
C MET A 146 10.22 9.79 -10.90
N GLU A 147 11.17 10.66 -11.31
CA GLU A 147 11.64 10.71 -12.69
C GLU A 147 12.39 9.44 -13.11
N THR A 148 13.12 8.82 -12.19
CA THR A 148 13.92 7.60 -12.41
C THR A 148 13.15 6.28 -12.27
N LEU A 149 11.87 6.31 -11.84
CA LEU A 149 11.06 5.10 -11.75
C LEU A 149 10.87 4.45 -13.13
N TYR A 150 11.21 3.16 -13.23
CA TYR A 150 11.04 2.37 -14.45
C TYR A 150 9.57 1.99 -14.71
N ASP A 151 8.83 1.61 -13.67
CA ASP A 151 7.41 1.26 -13.80
C ASP A 151 6.56 2.51 -14.07
N LYS A 152 5.94 2.55 -15.25
CA LYS A 152 5.10 3.67 -15.70
C LYS A 152 3.84 3.85 -14.85
N ASN A 153 3.24 2.77 -14.37
CA ASN A 153 2.04 2.82 -13.52
C ASN A 153 2.38 3.37 -12.14
N LEU A 154 3.49 2.92 -11.55
CA LEU A 154 3.99 3.44 -10.28
C LEU A 154 4.31 4.93 -10.40
N LYS A 155 5.03 5.32 -11.47
CA LYS A 155 5.35 6.73 -11.75
C LYS A 155 4.10 7.60 -11.89
N GLN A 156 3.11 7.15 -12.64
CA GLN A 156 1.84 7.87 -12.83
C GLN A 156 1.04 7.97 -11.51
N ASN A 157 1.04 6.91 -10.72
CA ASN A 157 0.39 6.88 -9.42
C ASN A 157 1.07 7.86 -8.44
N LEU A 158 2.40 7.81 -8.32
CA LEU A 158 3.18 8.73 -7.49
C LEU A 158 2.97 10.19 -7.90
N TYR A 159 2.97 10.48 -9.21
CA TYR A 159 2.71 11.84 -9.71
C TYR A 159 1.33 12.35 -9.27
N SER A 160 0.29 11.52 -9.41
CA SER A 160 -1.07 11.86 -8.99
C SER A 160 -1.17 12.14 -7.50
N VAL A 161 -0.48 11.35 -6.67
CA VAL A 161 -0.45 11.55 -5.21
C VAL A 161 0.34 12.81 -4.84
N CYS A 162 1.51 13.03 -5.41
CA CYS A 162 2.29 14.24 -5.16
C CYS A 162 1.52 15.52 -5.54
N ARG A 163 0.73 15.48 -6.62
CA ARG A 163 -0.13 16.60 -7.02
C ARG A 163 -1.28 16.82 -6.03
N SER A 164 -1.94 15.75 -5.57
CA SER A 164 -3.03 15.88 -4.59
C SER A 164 -2.54 16.42 -3.24
N LEU A 165 -1.31 16.11 -2.86
CA LEU A 165 -0.63 16.64 -1.68
C LEU A 165 -0.03 18.05 -1.88
N LYS A 166 -0.18 18.64 -3.07
CA LYS A 166 0.42 19.95 -3.43
C LYS A 166 1.95 19.99 -3.26
N ILE A 167 2.61 18.84 -3.40
CA ILE A 167 4.07 18.72 -3.39
C ILE A 167 4.64 19.16 -4.73
N LEU A 168 3.99 18.74 -5.81
CA LEU A 168 4.28 19.17 -7.17
C LEU A 168 3.22 20.22 -7.55
N VAL A 169 3.70 21.43 -7.82
CA VAL A 169 2.92 22.56 -8.35
C VAL A 169 3.15 22.64 -9.86
#